data_AF-A0A1F3XIX5-F1
#
_entry.id   AF-A0A1F3XIX5-F1
#
_cell.length_a   1.000
_cell.length_b   1.000
_cell.length_c   1.000
_cell.angle_alpha   90.00
_cell.angle_beta   90.00
_cell.angle_gamma   90.00
#
_symmetry.space_group_name_H-M   'P 1'
#
loop_
_entity.id
_entity.type
_entity.pdbx_description
1 polymer ?
#
loop_
_entity_poly.entity_id
_entity_poly.type
_entity_poly.pdbx_seq_one_letter_code
_entity_poly.pdbx_strand_id
1 'polypeptide(L)'
;MALCLYEDANEVINEFNTKYTKTGEEIKRFVERNSSNLVAFYNIGAEALKASLSTKNNFYHMLNRFVRGPYFQNLVSEYEAMSHELAAVRGFGSMQPGVDNSPGKGFPGFLQLVLNWRAKSIRLIGGAFVKNSLIDHHSMLIADFEKMAFIKLEMLGRAKDKLLDKRAGAIDRSRGNIEPSRRDDQYYWSFNGEFWNDELGDYVFGLESECNR
;
A
#
# COMPACT_ATOMS: atom_id res chain seq x y z
N MET A 1 17.84 24.11 -18.64
CA MET A 1 18.16 22.77 -19.21
C MET A 1 17.13 21.81 -18.62
N ALA A 2 16.14 21.35 -19.39
CA ALA A 2 15.05 20.52 -18.87
C ALA A 2 15.50 19.05 -18.77
N LEU A 3 15.49 18.48 -17.56
CA LEU A 3 15.80 17.08 -17.31
C LEU A 3 14.53 16.24 -17.54
N CYS A 4 14.17 16.01 -18.80
CA CYS A 4 13.03 15.17 -19.15
C CYS A 4 13.39 13.69 -18.98
N LEU A 5 13.16 13.12 -17.80
CA LEU A 5 13.45 11.72 -17.45
C LEU A 5 12.37 10.74 -17.95
N TYR A 6 12.10 10.76 -19.26
CA TYR A 6 11.05 9.91 -19.84
C TYR A 6 11.42 8.43 -19.85
N GLU A 7 12.70 8.08 -20.02
CA GLU A 7 13.12 6.67 -19.97
C GLU A 7 12.94 6.10 -18.55
N ASP A 8 13.41 6.84 -17.54
CA ASP A 8 13.26 6.47 -16.13
C ASP A 8 11.77 6.33 -15.74
N ALA A 9 10.93 7.27 -16.17
CA ALA A 9 9.49 7.19 -15.93
C ALA A 9 8.86 5.95 -16.58
N ASN A 10 9.31 5.56 -17.79
CA ASN A 10 8.82 4.37 -18.47
C ASN A 10 9.25 3.09 -17.73
N GLU A 11 10.48 3.04 -17.22
CA GLU A 11 10.96 1.94 -16.38
C GLU A 11 10.09 1.78 -15.13
N VAL A 12 9.84 2.87 -14.39
CA VAL A 12 8.99 2.86 -13.19
C VAL A 12 7.57 2.38 -13.50
N ILE A 13 6.96 2.85 -14.59
CA ILE A 13 5.62 2.43 -15.01
C ILE A 13 5.61 0.92 -15.36
N ASN A 14 6.63 0.42 -16.04
CA ASN A 14 6.71 -0.98 -16.41
C ASN A 14 6.96 -1.89 -15.20
N GLU A 15 7.79 -1.46 -14.25
CA GLU A 15 8.00 -2.16 -12.98
C GLU A 15 6.70 -2.21 -12.17
N PHE A 16 6.02 -1.07 -12.04
CA PHE A 16 4.73 -0.96 -11.34
C PHE A 16 3.71 -1.95 -11.93
N ASN A 17 3.51 -1.93 -13.24
CA ASN A 17 2.58 -2.82 -13.92
C ASN A 17 2.97 -4.30 -13.73
N THR A 18 4.25 -4.63 -13.84
CA THR A 18 4.71 -6.02 -13.68
C THR A 18 4.48 -6.53 -12.26
N LYS A 19 4.73 -5.69 -11.25
CA LYS A 19 4.67 -6.05 -9.83
C LYS A 19 3.24 -6.13 -9.32
N TYR A 20 2.40 -5.16 -9.66
CA TYR A 20 1.10 -5.00 -9.02
C TYR A 20 -0.07 -5.61 -9.81
N THR A 21 0.06 -5.88 -11.12
CA THR A 21 -1.06 -6.46 -11.89
C THR A 21 -1.45 -7.84 -11.36
N LYS A 22 -0.47 -8.73 -11.16
CA LYS A 22 -0.73 -10.06 -10.58
C LYS A 22 -1.34 -9.97 -9.18
N THR A 23 -0.80 -9.08 -8.35
CA THR A 23 -1.28 -8.86 -6.99
C THR A 23 -2.72 -8.34 -6.97
N GLY A 24 -3.06 -7.40 -7.86
CA GLY A 24 -4.42 -6.87 -8.00
C GLY A 24 -5.42 -7.95 -8.42
N GLU A 25 -5.06 -8.78 -9.40
CA GLU A 25 -5.90 -9.93 -9.80
C GLU A 25 -6.10 -10.93 -8.67
N GLU A 26 -5.05 -11.26 -7.92
CA GLU A 26 -5.13 -12.14 -6.76
C GLU A 26 -6.08 -11.59 -5.69
N ILE A 27 -5.99 -10.29 -5.37
CA ILE A 27 -6.89 -9.62 -4.44
C ILE A 27 -8.33 -9.70 -4.93
N LYS A 28 -8.58 -9.34 -6.19
CA LYS A 28 -9.91 -9.39 -6.80
C LYS A 28 -10.51 -10.79 -6.70
N ARG A 29 -9.77 -11.81 -7.15
CA ARG A 29 -10.23 -13.21 -7.11
C ARG A 29 -10.52 -13.65 -5.68
N PHE A 30 -9.70 -13.26 -4.70
CA PHE A 30 -9.92 -13.61 -3.31
C PHE A 30 -11.20 -12.98 -2.76
N VAL A 31 -11.41 -11.69 -3.01
CA VAL A 31 -12.60 -10.94 -2.57
C VAL A 31 -13.88 -11.49 -3.19
N GLU A 32 -13.86 -11.80 -4.49
CA GLU A 32 -15.03 -12.35 -5.20
C GLU A 32 -15.39 -13.76 -4.69
N ARG A 33 -14.38 -14.64 -4.57
CA ARG A 33 -14.58 -16.02 -4.10
C ARG A 33 -15.10 -16.10 -2.66
N ASN A 34 -14.71 -15.15 -1.81
CA ASN A 34 -15.05 -15.15 -0.39
C ASN A 34 -16.07 -14.08 -0.01
N SER A 35 -16.78 -13.48 -0.97
CA SER A 35 -17.63 -12.30 -0.75
C SER A 35 -18.58 -12.36 0.46
N SER A 36 -19.15 -13.54 0.75
CA SER A 36 -20.03 -13.80 1.91
C SER A 36 -19.32 -14.40 3.13
N ASN A 37 -18.08 -14.86 2.98
CA ASN A 37 -17.33 -15.58 4.01
C ASN A 37 -16.35 -14.67 4.76
N LEU A 38 -16.86 -13.90 5.72
CA LEU A 38 -16.05 -13.03 6.59
C LEU A 38 -14.98 -13.80 7.38
N VAL A 39 -15.24 -15.07 7.68
CA VAL A 39 -14.31 -15.91 8.41
C VAL A 39 -13.03 -16.16 7.60
N ALA A 40 -13.14 -16.33 6.27
CA ALA A 40 -11.97 -16.47 5.40
C ALA A 40 -11.09 -15.21 5.42
N PHE A 41 -11.71 -14.02 5.43
CA PHE A 41 -10.99 -12.74 5.55
C PHE A 41 -10.25 -12.61 6.90
N TYR A 42 -10.88 -13.04 8.00
CA TYR A 42 -10.21 -13.05 9.30
C TYR A 42 -9.00 -13.99 9.30
N ASN A 43 -9.19 -15.23 8.81
CA ASN A 43 -8.14 -16.23 8.82
C ASN A 43 -6.91 -15.77 8.01
N ILE A 44 -7.13 -15.24 6.80
CA ILE A 44 -6.02 -14.77 5.95
C ILE A 44 -5.30 -13.56 6.56
N GLY A 45 -6.02 -12.68 7.25
CA GLY A 45 -5.43 -11.55 7.96
C GLY A 45 -4.59 -12.01 9.15
N ALA A 46 -5.06 -13.00 9.91
CA ALA A 46 -4.34 -13.59 11.03
C ALA A 46 -3.08 -14.35 10.55
N GLU A 47 -3.17 -15.07 9.43
CA GLU A 47 -2.02 -15.73 8.79
C GLU A 47 -0.97 -14.71 8.33
N ALA A 48 -1.41 -13.61 7.69
CA ALA A 48 -0.51 -12.55 7.26
C ALA A 48 0.17 -11.84 8.44
N LEU A 49 -0.55 -11.64 9.56
CA LEU A 49 0.02 -11.06 10.78
C LEU A 49 1.12 -11.95 11.38
N LYS A 50 0.95 -13.28 11.34
CA LYS A 50 1.94 -14.25 11.81
C LYS A 50 3.13 -14.42 10.86
N ALA A 51 2.93 -14.15 9.57
CA ALA A 51 3.99 -14.19 8.58
C ALA A 51 5.04 -13.08 8.79
N SER A 52 6.24 -13.27 8.25
CA SER A 52 7.28 -12.24 8.25
C SER A 52 6.84 -10.97 7.50
N LEU A 53 7.30 -9.81 7.96
CA LEU A 53 7.09 -8.51 7.30
C LEU A 53 7.68 -8.51 5.88
N SER A 54 8.81 -9.19 5.69
CA SER A 54 9.55 -9.35 4.43
C SER A 54 9.19 -10.66 3.69
N THR A 55 7.92 -11.03 3.71
CA THR A 55 7.40 -12.21 3.00
C THR A 55 7.52 -12.06 1.48
N LYS A 56 7.89 -13.12 0.74
CA LYS A 56 7.94 -13.06 -0.75
C LYS A 56 6.54 -12.94 -1.40
N ASN A 57 5.48 -13.12 -0.62
CA ASN A 57 4.11 -13.07 -1.11
C ASN A 57 3.59 -11.62 -1.14
N ASN A 58 3.44 -11.07 -2.35
CA ASN A 58 2.94 -9.70 -2.56
C ASN A 58 1.53 -9.47 -1.98
N PHE A 59 0.69 -10.51 -1.92
CA PHE A 59 -0.62 -10.43 -1.29
C PHE A 59 -0.50 -10.20 0.22
N TYR A 60 0.40 -10.92 0.89
CA TYR A 60 0.66 -10.70 2.32
C TYR A 60 1.37 -9.37 2.59
N HIS A 61 2.23 -8.90 1.68
CA HIS A 61 2.77 -7.55 1.76
C HIS A 61 1.66 -6.48 1.74
N MET A 62 0.64 -6.66 0.91
CA MET A 62 -0.52 -5.76 0.91
C MET A 62 -1.30 -5.85 2.23
N LEU A 63 -1.63 -7.06 2.68
CA LEU A 63 -2.34 -7.27 3.95
C LEU A 63 -1.60 -6.63 5.14
N ASN A 64 -0.28 -6.80 5.19
CA ASN A 64 0.59 -6.25 6.24
C ASN A 64 0.47 -4.74 6.42
N ARG A 65 -0.02 -3.99 5.43
CA ARG A 65 -0.26 -2.54 5.54
C ARG A 65 -1.33 -2.19 6.58
N PHE A 66 -2.31 -3.07 6.80
CA PHE A 66 -3.44 -2.78 7.69
C PHE A 66 -3.65 -3.84 8.79
N VAL A 67 -3.30 -5.11 8.56
CA VAL A 67 -3.45 -6.16 9.60
C VAL A 67 -2.48 -5.98 10.77
N ARG A 68 -1.39 -5.24 10.56
CA ARG A 68 -0.44 -4.88 11.63
C ARG A 68 -0.84 -3.62 12.39
N GLY A 69 -1.98 -3.02 12.07
CA GLY A 69 -2.55 -1.95 12.88
C GLY A 69 -2.98 -2.46 14.26
N PRO A 70 -2.95 -1.61 15.30
CA PRO A 70 -3.26 -2.02 16.69
C PRO A 70 -4.66 -2.62 16.81
N TYR A 71 -5.61 -2.15 16.01
CA TYR A 71 -6.97 -2.67 15.99
C TYR A 71 -7.03 -4.17 15.68
N PHE A 72 -6.45 -4.62 14.56
CA PHE A 72 -6.53 -6.01 14.15
C PHE A 72 -5.60 -6.91 14.98
N GLN A 73 -4.44 -6.38 15.39
CA GLN A 73 -3.55 -7.09 16.32
C GLN A 73 -4.25 -7.43 17.62
N ASN A 74 -4.94 -6.46 18.22
CA ASN A 74 -5.71 -6.69 19.44
C ASN A 74 -6.81 -7.73 19.22
N LEU A 75 -7.53 -7.69 18.09
CA LEU A 75 -8.54 -8.72 17.78
C LEU A 75 -7.94 -10.13 17.73
N VAL A 76 -6.76 -10.29 17.13
CA VAL A 76 -6.09 -11.59 17.05
C VAL A 76 -5.58 -12.03 18.42
N SER A 77 -4.99 -11.13 19.22
CA SER A 77 -4.52 -11.47 20.56
C SER A 77 -5.67 -11.84 21.51
N GLU A 78 -6.79 -11.11 21.45
CA GLU A 78 -8.00 -11.42 22.20
C GLU A 78 -8.56 -12.78 21.80
N TYR A 79 -8.57 -13.10 20.50
CA TYR A 79 -9.00 -14.43 20.03
C TYR A 79 -8.11 -15.55 20.57
N GLU A 80 -6.79 -15.35 20.62
CA GLU A 80 -5.85 -16.31 21.17
C GLU A 80 -6.03 -16.47 22.70
N ALA A 81 -6.15 -15.38 23.45
CA ALA A 81 -6.44 -15.40 24.88
C ALA A 81 -7.75 -16.16 25.18
N MET A 82 -8.79 -15.89 24.41
CA MET A 82 -10.06 -16.60 24.52
C MET A 82 -9.96 -18.10 24.23
N SER A 83 -9.08 -18.52 23.31
CA SER A 83 -8.87 -19.93 23.02
C SER A 83 -8.27 -20.67 24.23
N HIS A 84 -7.40 -19.99 24.99
CA HIS A 84 -6.85 -20.49 26.24
C HIS A 84 -7.90 -20.53 27.36
N GLU A 85 -8.73 -19.48 27.49
CA GLU A 85 -9.84 -19.47 28.45
C GLU A 85 -10.84 -20.61 28.19
N LEU A 86 -11.17 -20.86 26.93
CA LEU A 86 -12.09 -21.92 26.55
C LEU A 86 -11.52 -23.31 26.88
N ALA A 87 -10.22 -23.50 26.69
CA ALA A 87 -9.52 -24.72 27.12
C ALA A 87 -9.55 -24.88 28.64
N ALA A 88 -9.34 -23.79 29.40
CA ALA A 88 -9.40 -23.80 30.86
C ALA A 88 -10.81 -24.12 31.38
N VAL A 89 -11.86 -23.54 30.78
CA VAL A 89 -13.26 -23.85 31.14
C VAL A 89 -13.61 -25.31 30.88
N ARG A 90 -13.14 -25.88 29.76
CA ARG A 90 -13.31 -27.32 29.47
C ARG A 90 -12.57 -28.20 30.48
N GLY A 91 -11.36 -27.80 30.87
CA GLY A 91 -10.60 -28.48 31.93
C GLY A 91 -11.33 -28.45 33.27
N PHE A 92 -11.83 -27.28 33.69
CA PHE A 92 -12.58 -27.11 34.93
C PHE A 92 -13.87 -27.94 34.97
N GLY A 93 -14.66 -27.91 33.89
CA GLY A 93 -15.90 -28.69 33.78
C GLY A 93 -15.68 -30.20 33.88
N SER A 94 -14.50 -30.69 33.44
CA SER A 94 -14.15 -32.11 33.55
C SER A 94 -13.76 -32.56 34.98
N MET A 95 -13.39 -31.61 35.85
CA MET A 95 -12.92 -31.90 37.22
C MET A 95 -14.04 -31.93 38.27
N GLN A 96 -15.22 -31.37 37.97
CA GLN A 96 -16.36 -31.36 38.90
C GLN A 96 -17.37 -32.47 38.58
N PRO A 97 -17.39 -33.59 39.32
CA PRO A 97 -18.41 -34.63 39.14
C PRO A 97 -19.81 -34.08 39.48
N GLY A 98 -20.77 -34.23 38.56
CA GLY A 98 -22.16 -33.81 38.74
C GLY A 98 -22.56 -32.50 38.07
N VAL A 99 -21.62 -31.79 37.42
CA VAL A 99 -21.94 -30.59 36.62
C VAL A 99 -22.26 -31.00 35.19
N ASP A 100 -23.49 -30.74 34.74
CA ASP A 100 -23.88 -30.97 33.35
C ASP A 100 -23.13 -29.97 32.46
N ASN A 101 -22.14 -30.48 31.71
CA ASN A 101 -21.31 -29.70 30.79
C ASN A 101 -21.98 -29.46 29.42
N SER A 102 -23.26 -29.81 29.28
CA SER A 102 -24.01 -29.54 28.06
C SER A 102 -24.09 -28.03 27.78
N PRO A 103 -24.04 -27.59 26.51
CA PRO A 103 -24.16 -26.19 26.14
C PRO A 103 -25.43 -25.56 26.74
N GLY A 104 -25.27 -24.47 27.50
CA GLY A 104 -26.38 -23.76 28.13
C GLY A 104 -26.90 -24.35 29.46
N LYS A 105 -26.24 -25.38 30.01
CA LYS A 105 -26.52 -25.88 31.37
C LYS A 105 -25.31 -25.69 32.27
N GLY A 106 -25.57 -25.31 33.52
CA GLY A 106 -24.53 -25.01 34.50
C GLY A 106 -23.67 -23.78 34.14
N PHE A 107 -22.84 -23.37 35.09
CA PHE A 107 -21.92 -22.24 34.90
C PHE A 107 -20.86 -22.51 33.79
N PRO A 108 -20.22 -23.69 33.69
CA PRO A 108 -19.26 -23.97 32.62
C PRO A 108 -19.89 -23.96 31.22
N GLY A 109 -21.11 -24.50 31.07
CA GLY A 109 -21.83 -24.48 29.80
C GLY A 109 -22.25 -23.07 29.37
N PHE A 110 -22.62 -22.21 30.32
CA PHE A 110 -22.86 -20.79 30.07
C PHE A 110 -21.58 -20.06 29.63
N LEU A 111 -20.47 -20.25 30.35
CA LEU A 111 -19.18 -19.64 29.98
C LEU A 111 -18.73 -20.08 28.57
N GLN A 112 -18.86 -21.36 28.24
CA GLN A 112 -18.54 -21.86 26.91
C GLN A 112 -19.42 -21.21 25.83
N LEU A 113 -20.70 -20.98 26.09
CA LEU A 113 -21.60 -20.29 25.17
C LEU A 113 -21.17 -18.83 24.96
N VAL A 114 -20.84 -18.10 26.03
CA VAL A 114 -20.38 -16.70 25.95
C VAL A 114 -19.05 -16.61 25.20
N LEU A 115 -18.08 -17.48 25.51
CA LEU A 115 -16.78 -17.52 24.84
C LEU A 115 -16.93 -17.88 23.36
N ASN A 116 -17.76 -18.85 23.01
CA ASN A 116 -18.04 -19.18 21.61
C ASN A 116 -18.67 -18.00 20.85
N TRP A 117 -19.63 -17.31 21.47
CA TRP A 117 -20.28 -16.14 20.87
C TRP A 117 -19.27 -15.01 20.64
N ARG A 118 -18.47 -14.66 21.65
CA ARG A 118 -17.39 -13.66 21.52
C ARG A 118 -16.37 -14.04 20.44
N ALA A 119 -15.97 -15.31 20.37
CA ALA A 119 -14.99 -15.80 19.39
C ALA A 119 -15.55 -15.67 17.98
N LYS A 120 -16.84 -15.99 17.78
CA LYS A 120 -17.54 -15.77 16.52
C LYS A 120 -17.59 -14.28 16.17
N SER A 121 -17.94 -13.42 17.13
CA SER A 121 -18.01 -11.97 16.93
C SER A 121 -16.66 -11.39 16.51
N ILE A 122 -15.56 -11.76 17.17
CA ILE A 122 -14.20 -11.32 16.79
C ILE A 122 -13.88 -11.71 15.34
N ARG A 123 -14.16 -12.94 14.94
CA ARG A 123 -13.91 -13.40 13.56
C ARG A 123 -14.76 -12.64 12.54
N LEU A 124 -16.01 -12.33 12.86
CA LEU A 124 -16.89 -11.57 11.96
C LEU A 124 -16.45 -10.11 11.84
N ILE A 125 -16.14 -9.47 12.97
CA ILE A 125 -15.71 -8.07 13.02
C ILE A 125 -14.33 -7.92 12.36
N GLY A 126 -13.36 -8.74 12.75
CA GLY A 126 -12.02 -8.74 12.15
C GLY A 126 -12.06 -9.13 10.67
N GLY A 127 -12.94 -10.07 10.29
CA GLY A 127 -13.17 -10.43 8.90
C GLY A 127 -13.76 -9.29 8.07
N ALA A 128 -14.73 -8.56 8.62
CA ALA A 128 -15.30 -7.37 7.98
C ALA A 128 -14.27 -6.25 7.83
N PHE A 129 -13.44 -6.03 8.85
CA PHE A 129 -12.33 -5.09 8.77
C PHE A 129 -11.37 -5.44 7.63
N VAL A 130 -10.85 -6.67 7.59
CA VAL A 130 -9.92 -7.12 6.53
C VAL A 130 -10.57 -7.03 5.15
N LYS A 131 -11.84 -7.42 5.02
CA LYS A 131 -12.59 -7.31 3.77
C LYS A 131 -12.68 -5.87 3.28
N ASN A 132 -13.10 -4.95 4.15
CA ASN A 132 -13.26 -3.54 3.77
C ASN A 132 -11.90 -2.93 3.42
N SER A 133 -10.87 -3.17 4.23
CA SER A 133 -9.51 -2.70 3.93
C SER A 133 -8.97 -3.25 2.61
N LEU A 134 -9.23 -4.52 2.28
CA LEU A 134 -8.86 -5.09 0.98
C LEU A 134 -9.58 -4.40 -0.17
N ILE A 135 -10.88 -4.15 -0.05
CA ILE A 135 -11.66 -3.46 -1.08
C ILE A 135 -11.15 -2.03 -1.28
N ASP A 136 -10.88 -1.31 -0.18
CA ASP A 136 -10.36 0.05 -0.21
C ASP A 136 -8.98 0.10 -0.90
N HIS A 137 -8.04 -0.76 -0.47
CA HIS A 137 -6.71 -0.84 -1.07
C HIS A 137 -6.73 -1.31 -2.53
N HIS A 138 -7.63 -2.22 -2.89
CA HIS A 138 -7.81 -2.63 -4.28
C HIS A 138 -8.34 -1.47 -5.14
N SER A 139 -9.26 -0.68 -4.60
CA SER A 139 -9.81 0.49 -5.30
C SER A 139 -8.75 1.58 -5.48
N MET A 140 -7.91 1.82 -4.47
CA MET A 140 -6.74 2.69 -4.58
C MET A 140 -5.75 2.17 -5.64
N LEU A 141 -5.50 0.87 -5.67
CA LEU A 141 -4.60 0.27 -6.66
C LEU A 141 -5.12 0.45 -8.10
N ILE A 142 -6.43 0.31 -8.34
CA ILE A 142 -7.04 0.59 -9.64
C ILE A 142 -6.86 2.07 -10.01
N ALA A 143 -7.11 2.99 -9.09
CA ALA A 143 -6.90 4.41 -9.34
C ALA A 143 -5.44 4.73 -9.67
N ASP A 144 -4.48 4.04 -9.05
CA ASP A 144 -3.06 4.19 -9.37
C ASP A 144 -2.70 3.62 -10.75
N PHE A 145 -3.31 2.51 -11.17
CA PHE A 145 -3.19 2.02 -12.56
C PHE A 145 -3.67 3.05 -13.58
N GLU A 146 -4.80 3.73 -13.31
CA GLU A 146 -5.30 4.79 -14.18
C GLU A 146 -4.31 5.96 -14.27
N LYS A 147 -3.78 6.42 -13.14
CA LYS A 147 -2.75 7.48 -13.11
C LYS A 147 -1.52 7.10 -13.92
N MET A 148 -1.02 5.86 -13.76
CA MET A 148 0.12 5.37 -14.54
C MET A 148 -0.18 5.31 -16.03
N ALA A 149 -1.41 4.96 -16.42
CA ALA A 149 -1.84 5.00 -17.81
C ALA A 149 -1.87 6.43 -18.37
N PHE A 150 -2.35 7.42 -17.58
CA PHE A 150 -2.32 8.83 -17.98
C PHE A 150 -0.88 9.33 -18.19
N ILE A 151 0.03 9.05 -17.26
CA ILE A 151 1.45 9.42 -17.40
C ILE A 151 2.03 8.80 -18.68
N LYS A 152 1.76 7.51 -18.93
CA LYS A 152 2.23 6.83 -20.14
C LYS A 152 1.67 7.47 -21.42
N LEU A 153 0.41 7.87 -21.43
CA LEU A 153 -0.20 8.55 -22.57
C LEU A 153 0.41 9.94 -22.82
N GLU A 154 0.67 10.70 -21.76
CA GLU A 154 1.34 12.00 -21.87
C GLU A 154 2.75 11.84 -22.44
N MET A 155 3.51 10.86 -21.94
CA MET A 155 4.84 10.54 -22.46
C MET A 155 4.82 10.14 -23.93
N LEU A 156 3.86 9.32 -24.34
CA LEU A 156 3.68 8.92 -25.75
C LEU A 156 3.28 10.12 -26.63
N GLY A 157 2.43 11.01 -26.12
CA GLY A 157 2.08 12.27 -26.79
C GLY A 157 3.32 13.13 -27.05
N ARG A 158 4.15 13.34 -26.02
CA ARG A 158 5.42 14.08 -26.13
C ARG A 158 6.41 13.41 -27.08
N ALA A 159 6.53 12.08 -27.02
CA ALA A 159 7.38 11.33 -27.93
C ALA A 159 6.93 11.50 -29.39
N LYS A 160 5.61 11.46 -29.63
CA LYS A 160 5.02 11.72 -30.96
C LYS A 160 5.33 13.13 -31.43
N ASP A 161 5.11 14.15 -30.61
CA ASP A 161 5.33 15.55 -30.99
C ASP A 161 6.81 15.82 -31.30
N LYS A 162 7.73 15.26 -30.52
CA LYS A 162 9.18 15.32 -30.81
C LYS A 162 9.56 14.68 -32.15
N LEU A 163 8.86 13.60 -32.55
CA LEU A 163 9.08 12.98 -33.86
C LEU A 163 8.50 13.82 -35.01
N LEU A 164 7.39 14.50 -34.78
CA LEU A 164 6.76 15.39 -35.75
C LEU A 164 7.55 16.71 -35.91
N ASP A 165 8.02 17.31 -34.81
CA ASP A 165 8.84 18.53 -34.83
C ASP A 165 10.18 18.31 -35.55
N LYS A 166 10.79 17.12 -35.40
CA LYS A 166 11.98 16.75 -36.17
C LYS A 166 11.74 16.72 -37.69
N ARG A 167 10.49 16.56 -38.14
CA ARG A 167 10.12 16.64 -39.56
C ARG A 167 9.84 18.09 -40.02
N ALA A 168 9.62 19.02 -39.08
CA ALA A 168 9.24 20.41 -39.38
C ALA A 168 10.43 21.38 -39.54
N GLY A 169 11.66 20.96 -39.26
CA GLY A 169 12.87 21.75 -39.51
C GLY A 169 13.86 21.63 -38.36
N ALA A 170 15.08 21.21 -38.68
CA ALA A 170 16.18 21.13 -37.71
C ALA A 170 16.61 22.54 -37.28
N ILE A 171 16.01 23.06 -36.21
CA ILE A 171 16.56 24.22 -35.49
C ILE A 171 17.73 23.68 -34.66
N ASP A 172 18.92 24.18 -35.01
CA ASP A 172 20.21 23.86 -34.39
C ASP A 172 20.13 24.02 -32.87
N ARG A 173 20.38 22.92 -32.15
CA ARG A 173 20.41 22.88 -30.68
C ARG A 173 21.86 22.96 -30.22
N SER A 174 22.54 24.05 -30.56
CA SER A 174 23.88 24.33 -30.02
C SER A 174 23.77 24.66 -28.52
N ARG A 175 24.54 23.96 -27.70
CA ARG A 175 24.53 24.05 -26.23
C ARG A 175 25.23 25.35 -25.77
N GLY A 176 24.52 26.20 -25.02
CA GLY A 176 25.11 27.09 -24.02
C GLY A 176 25.77 28.39 -24.49
N ASN A 177 25.03 29.30 -25.11
CA ASN A 177 25.51 30.70 -25.25
C ASN A 177 24.39 31.74 -25.28
N ILE A 178 23.27 31.49 -24.57
CA ILE A 178 22.18 32.46 -24.44
C ILE A 178 22.24 32.99 -23.02
N GLU A 179 22.63 34.26 -22.91
CA GLU A 179 22.58 35.01 -21.66
C GLU A 179 21.10 35.19 -21.27
N PRO A 180 20.69 34.80 -20.05
CA PRO A 180 19.30 34.94 -19.63
C PRO A 180 18.88 36.42 -19.62
N SER A 181 17.65 36.72 -20.03
CA SER A 181 17.14 38.08 -19.95
C SER A 181 16.95 38.51 -18.49
N ARG A 182 17.63 39.59 -18.10
CA ARG A 182 17.65 40.14 -16.74
C ARG A 182 16.64 41.27 -16.60
N ARG A 183 15.99 41.38 -15.43
CA ARG A 183 15.31 42.62 -15.02
C ARG A 183 16.31 43.60 -14.41
N ASP A 184 16.08 44.90 -14.53
CA ASP A 184 17.06 45.93 -14.09
C ASP A 184 17.39 45.89 -12.59
N ASP A 185 16.52 45.27 -11.78
CA ASP A 185 16.63 45.13 -10.33
C ASP A 185 17.38 43.86 -9.85
N GLN A 186 17.75 42.96 -10.76
CA GLN A 186 18.43 41.70 -10.44
C GLN A 186 19.94 41.82 -10.67
N TYR A 187 20.76 41.28 -9.77
CA TYR A 187 22.22 41.25 -9.93
C TYR A 187 22.74 39.82 -9.80
N TYR A 188 23.66 39.44 -10.70
CA TYR A 188 24.46 38.25 -10.50
C TYR A 188 25.58 38.57 -9.52
N TRP A 189 25.65 37.77 -8.46
CA TRP A 189 26.84 37.77 -7.61
C TRP A 189 27.88 36.85 -8.24
N SER A 190 28.93 37.42 -8.82
CA SER A 190 30.09 36.64 -9.25
C SER A 190 30.87 36.22 -8.01
N PHE A 191 30.73 34.95 -7.64
CA PHE A 191 31.43 34.41 -6.48
C PHE A 191 32.92 34.25 -6.83
N ASN A 192 33.80 34.88 -6.05
CA ASN A 192 35.26 34.77 -6.17
C ASN A 192 35.82 34.10 -4.90
N GLY A 193 35.81 32.76 -4.85
CA GLY A 193 36.36 31.97 -3.74
C GLY A 193 36.20 30.46 -3.93
N GLU A 194 36.99 29.67 -3.18
CA GLU A 194 36.86 28.21 -3.10
C GLU A 194 35.81 27.83 -2.03
N PHE A 195 35.00 26.81 -2.29
CA PHE A 195 33.92 26.42 -1.39
C PHE A 195 33.91 24.92 -1.08
N TRP A 196 33.46 24.57 0.12
CA TRP A 196 33.31 23.20 0.61
C TRP A 196 31.83 22.80 0.55
N ASN A 197 31.52 21.66 -0.05
CA ASN A 197 30.17 21.17 -0.40
C ASN A 197 29.17 21.01 0.78
N ASP A 198 29.53 21.41 2.00
CA ASP A 198 28.76 21.28 3.25
C ASP A 198 28.06 22.59 3.66
N GLU A 199 28.55 23.76 3.21
CA GLU A 199 27.96 25.06 3.60
C GLU A 199 26.88 25.56 2.61
N LEU A 200 26.73 24.93 1.45
CA LEU A 200 25.66 25.16 0.48
C LEU A 200 24.64 24.04 0.67
N GLY A 201 23.85 24.11 1.76
CA GLY A 201 22.63 23.31 1.83
C GLY A 201 21.86 23.46 0.51
N ASP A 202 21.31 22.36 0.00
CA ASP A 202 20.70 22.22 -1.33
C ASP A 202 19.80 23.41 -1.71
N TYR A 203 20.38 24.49 -2.23
CA TYR A 203 19.66 25.53 -2.93
C TYR A 203 19.37 24.98 -4.32
N VAL A 204 18.37 24.11 -4.38
CA VAL A 204 17.67 23.85 -5.63
C VAL A 204 17.00 25.18 -5.97
N PHE A 205 17.61 25.95 -6.87
CA PHE A 205 16.91 27.01 -7.57
C PHE A 205 15.55 26.43 -7.95
N GLY A 206 14.46 27.06 -7.51
CA GLY A 206 13.12 26.81 -8.00
C GLY A 206 13.05 27.21 -9.47
N LEU A 207 13.81 26.52 -10.32
CA LEU A 207 13.64 26.55 -11.75
C LEU A 207 12.24 26.00 -11.97
N GLU A 208 11.37 26.85 -12.49
CA GLU A 208 10.11 26.39 -13.05
C GLU A 208 10.40 25.23 -14.01
N SER A 209 9.47 24.27 -14.07
CA SER A 209 9.56 23.16 -15.02
C SER A 209 9.60 23.72 -16.45
N GLU A 210 10.80 23.85 -17.01
CA GLU A 210 11.11 24.27 -18.39
C GLU A 210 10.83 23.15 -19.42
N CYS A 211 10.02 22.15 -19.07
CA CYS A 211 9.49 21.21 -20.05
C CYS A 211 8.49 21.96 -20.92
N ASN A 212 8.89 22.34 -22.15
CA ASN A 212 8.01 23.03 -23.10
C ASN A 212 6.65 22.33 -23.19
N ARG A 213 5.61 23.12 -22.92
CA ARG A 213 4.21 22.71 -22.90
C ARG A 213 3.71 22.37 -24.29
#